data_AF-A0A9E1GS89-F1
#
_entry.id   AF-A0A9E1GS89-F1
#
_cell.length_a   1.000
_cell.length_b   1.000
_cell.length_c   1.000
_cell.angle_alpha   90.00
_cell.angle_beta   90.00
_cell.angle_gamma   90.00
#
_symmetry.space_group_name_H-M   'P 1'
#
loop_
_entity.id
_entity.type
_entity.pdbx_description
1 polymer ?
#
loop_
_entity_poly.entity_id
_entity_poly.type
_entity_poly.pdbx_seq_one_letter_code
_entity_poly.pdbx_strand_id
1 'polypeptide(L)' 'MKILVVSDTHGHTKNLERVLEKVGDIDLFIHCGDLEGGEDYIRALVDVPCYMVAGNNDWFSDLQREME' A
#
# COMPACT_ATOMS: atom_id res chain seq x y z
N MET A 1 4.79 14.39 11.47
CA MET A 1 3.71 13.54 10.94
C MET A 1 3.63 13.71 9.43
N LYS A 2 4.23 12.78 8.70
CA LYS A 2 4.21 12.67 7.25
C LYS A 2 3.52 11.35 6.88
N ILE A 3 2.43 11.44 6.13
CA ILE A 3 1.66 10.27 5.70
C ILE A 3 1.91 10.07 4.21
N LEU A 4 2.22 8.84 3.80
CA LEU A 4 2.28 8.46 2.39
C LEU A 4 1.01 7.69 2.03
N VAL A 5 0.25 8.21 1.07
CA VAL A 5 -0.96 7.58 0.53
C VAL A 5 -0.67 7.16 -0.91
N VAL A 6 -0.93 5.90 -1.21
CA VAL A 6 -0.70 5.26 -2.51
C VAL A 6 -1.97 4.50 -2.91
N SER A 7 -2.16 4.29 -4.21
CA SER A 7 -3.27 3.51 -4.77
C SER A 7 -2.81 2.87 -6.07
N ASP A 8 -3.51 1.82 -6.52
CA ASP A 8 -3.39 1.28 -7.88
C ASP A 8 -1.97 0.80 -8.21
N THR A 9 -1.39 -0.02 -7.32
CA THR A 9 -0.09 -0.64 -7.63
C THR A 9 -0.23 -1.72 -8.70
N HIS A 10 -1.38 -2.37 -8.84
CA HIS A 10 -1.67 -3.40 -9.85
C HIS A 10 -0.56 -4.46 -9.91
N GLY A 11 -0.10 -4.95 -8.75
CA GLY A 11 0.99 -5.91 -8.63
C GLY A 11 2.39 -5.38 -9.02
N HIS A 12 2.53 -4.08 -9.33
CA HIS A 12 3.76 -3.46 -9.80
C HIS A 12 4.41 -2.55 -8.75
N THR A 13 5.21 -3.14 -7.86
CA THR A 13 5.76 -2.43 -6.67
C THR A 13 7.05 -1.64 -6.90
N LYS A 14 7.71 -1.78 -8.06
CA LYS A 14 8.97 -1.03 -8.36
C LYS A 14 8.80 0.48 -8.28
N ASN A 15 7.63 1.00 -8.65
CA ASN A 15 7.36 2.43 -8.56
C ASN A 15 7.19 2.86 -7.10
N LEU A 16 6.54 2.02 -6.29
CA LEU A 16 6.40 2.25 -4.86
C LEU A 16 7.77 2.30 -4.16
N GLU A 17 8.67 1.36 -4.44
CA GLU A 17 10.04 1.36 -3.91
C GLU A 17 10.76 2.70 -4.17
N ARG A 18 10.69 3.18 -5.41
CA ARG A 18 11.29 4.47 -5.82
C ARG A 18 10.64 5.67 -5.12
N VAL A 19 9.33 5.60 -4.83
CA VAL A 19 8.62 6.65 -4.10
C VAL A 19 9.07 6.64 -2.64
N LEU A 20 9.19 5.48 -2.00
CA LEU A 20 9.67 5.33 -0.62
C LEU A 20 11.08 5.92 -0.47
N GLU A 21 12.00 5.58 -1.39
CA GLU A 21 13.34 6.16 -1.42
C GLU A 21 13.34 7.69 -1.54
N LYS A 22 12.44 8.24 -2.38
CA LYS A 22 12.37 9.69 -2.64
C LYS A 22 11.71 10.47 -1.51
N VAL A 23 10.68 9.90 -0.89
CA VAL A 23 9.93 10.56 0.20
C VAL A 23 10.70 10.52 1.51
N GLY A 24 11.54 9.48 1.69
CA GLY A 24 12.29 9.22 2.92
C GLY A 24 11.35 8.90 4.08
N ASP A 25 11.74 9.33 5.28
CA ASP A 25 11.00 9.03 6.51
C ASP A 25 9.54 9.48 6.44
N ILE A 26 8.64 8.52 6.69
CA ILE A 26 7.21 8.69 6.86
C ILE A 26 6.83 8.18 8.25
N ASP A 27 5.69 8.65 8.76
CA ASP A 27 5.15 8.21 10.05
C ASP A 27 3.99 7.21 9.85
N LEU A 28 3.39 7.16 8.66
CA LEU A 28 2.25 6.31 8.33
C LEU A 28 2.17 6.02 6.81
N PHE A 29 1.78 4.79 6.46
CA PHE A 29 1.52 4.37 5.08
C PHE A 29 0.07 3.91 4.89
N ILE A 30 -0.58 4.35 3.80
CA ILE A 30 -1.94 3.97 3.43
C ILE A 30 -1.97 3.53 1.95
N HIS A 31 -2.53 2.36 1.66
CA HIS A 31 -2.82 1.89 0.30
C HIS A 31 -4.33 1.82 0.03
N CYS A 32 -4.81 2.52 -0.99
CA CYS A 32 -6.25 2.68 -1.27
C CYS A 32 -6.86 1.62 -2.19
N GLY A 33 -6.19 0.48 -2.36
CA GLY A 33 -6.68 -0.66 -3.17
C GLY A 33 -5.96 -0.87 -4.48
N ASP A 34 -6.35 -1.94 -5.17
CA ASP A 34 -5.76 -2.47 -6.40
C ASP A 34 -4.29 -2.84 -6.21
N LEU A 35 -4.06 -3.74 -5.24
CA LEU A 35 -2.78 -4.33 -4.86
C LEU A 35 -2.43 -5.56 -5.73
N GLU A 36 -3.45 -6.32 -6.15
CA GLU A 36 -3.37 -7.53 -6.96
C GLU A 36 -2.40 -8.60 -6.41
N GLY A 37 -2.47 -8.90 -5.10
CA GLY A 37 -1.61 -9.87 -4.44
C GLY A 37 -0.30 -9.31 -3.88
N GLY A 38 -0.12 -7.99 -3.94
CA GLY A 38 1.05 -7.29 -3.42
C GLY A 38 1.04 -7.00 -1.91
N GLU A 39 -0.03 -7.33 -1.19
CA GLU A 39 -0.28 -6.92 0.19
C GLU A 39 0.89 -7.24 1.12
N ASP A 40 1.33 -8.49 1.15
CA ASP A 40 2.39 -8.95 2.05
C ASP A 40 3.75 -8.35 1.70
N TYR A 41 4.01 -8.19 0.40
CA TYR A 41 5.24 -7.55 -0.06
C TYR A 41 5.27 -6.06 0.30
N ILE A 42 4.18 -5.34 0.07
CA ILE A 42 4.06 -3.91 0.43
C ILE A 42 4.18 -3.72 1.94
N ARG A 43 3.58 -4.59 2.76
CA ARG A 43 3.77 -4.57 4.23
C ARG A 43 5.23 -4.76 4.62
N ALA A 44 5.96 -5.62 3.92
CA ALA A 44 7.38 -5.87 4.19
C ALA A 44 8.30 -4.72 3.73
N LEU A 45 7.84 -3.83 2.85
CA LEU A 45 8.59 -2.66 2.39
C LEU A 45 8.57 -1.48 3.38
N VAL A 46 7.63 -1.46 4.33
CA VAL A 46 7.41 -0.32 5.23
C VAL A 46 7.46 -0.73 6.70
N ASP A 47 8.28 -0.04 7.50
CA ASP A 47 8.44 -0.31 8.94
C ASP A 47 7.52 0.54 9.84
N VAL A 48 6.53 1.20 9.23
CA VAL A 48 5.58 2.09 9.91
C VAL A 48 4.18 1.47 9.91
N PRO A 49 3.22 1.96 10.73
CA PRO A 49 1.84 1.51 10.61
C PRO A 49 1.36 1.59 9.16
N CYS A 50 0.72 0.51 8.71
CA CYS A 50 0.37 0.31 7.32
C CYS A 50 -1.10 -0.11 7.24
N TYR A 51 -1.92 0.71 6.61
CA TYR A 51 -3.34 0.44 6.38
C TYR A 51 -3.59 0.22 4.90
N MET A 52 -4.45 -0.75 4.58
CA MET A 52 -4.79 -1.10 3.21
C MET A 52 -6.25 -1.49 3.14
N VAL A 53 -6.91 -1.09 2.06
CA VAL A 53 -8.25 -1.57 1.68
C VAL A 53 -8.17 -2.33 0.37
N ALA A 54 -9.13 -3.22 0.13
CA ALA A 54 -9.30 -3.88 -1.16
C ALA A 54 -9.93 -2.93 -2.18
N GLY A 55 -9.30 -2.82 -3.34
CA GLY A 55 -9.85 -2.19 -4.54
C GLY A 55 -10.72 -3.15 -5.36
N ASN A 56 -11.22 -2.69 -6.50
CA ASN A 56 -12.10 -3.49 -7.34
C ASN A 56 -11.36 -4.58 -8.14
N ASN A 57 -10.03 -4.49 -8.28
CA ASN A 57 -9.19 -5.49 -8.93
C ASN A 57 -8.52 -6.46 -7.94
N ASP A 58 -8.82 -6.35 -6.64
CA ASP A 58 -8.30 -7.23 -5.59
C ASP A 58 -9.19 -8.48 -5.40
N TRP A 59 -9.43 -9.25 -6.46
CA TRP A 59 -10.43 -10.33 -6.49
C TRP A 59 -10.27 -11.42 -5.43
N PHE A 60 -9.04 -11.68 -4.99
CA PHE A 60 -8.69 -12.73 -4.03
C PHE A 60 -8.13 -12.18 -2.71
N SER A 61 -8.25 -10.87 -2.48
CA SER A 61 -7.74 -10.26 -1.26
C SER A 61 -8.69 -10.52 -0.09
N ASP A 62 -8.12 -10.76 1.08
CA ASP A 62 -8.84 -10.83 2.36
C ASP A 62 -9.04 -9.44 3.00
N LEU A 63 -8.55 -8.37 2.35
CA LEU A 63 -8.72 -7.00 2.84
C LEU A 63 -10.19 -6.56 2.79
N GLN A 64 -10.57 -5.74 3.77
CA GLN A 64 -11.86 -5.06 3.75
C GLN A 64 -11.88 -3.99 2.66
N ARG A 65 -13.05 -3.71 2.08
CA ARG A 65 -13.23 -2.64 1.08
C ARG A 65 -13.20 -1.24 1.67
N GLU A 66 -13.47 -1.13 2.97
CA GLU A 66 -13.48 0.11 3.73
C GLU A 66 -12.97 -0.17 5.14
N MET A 67 -12.44 0.87 5.79
CA MET A 67 -12.02 0.86 7.18
C MET A 67 -12.71 2.03 7.87
N GLU A 68 -13.51 1.73 8.91
CA GLU A 68 -14.22 2.72 9.74
C GLU A 68 -13.43 3.13 10.98
#